data_AF-A0AAV9KXG4-F1
#
_entry.id   AF-A0AAV9KXG4-F1
#
_cell.length_a   1.000
_cell.length_b   1.000
_cell.length_c   1.000
_cell.angle_alpha   90.00
_cell.angle_beta   90.00
_cell.angle_gamma   90.00
#
_symmetry.space_group_name_H-M   'P 1'
#
loop_
_entity.id
_entity.type
_entity.pdbx_description
1 polymer ?
#
loop_
_entity_poly.entity_id
_entity_poly.type
_entity_poly.pdbx_seq_one_letter_code
_entity_poly.pdbx_strand_id
1 'polypeptide(L)'
;MIQAALVDAVKPLSTTIDALAARVAVCERNQGAIEEVTALKVAIAELIKDVDYLKSTDISIIFGIVEIPDVPEMPQTSTRNRDMMEQTIYPESEVETNEEMFEGAVADDIDETEEIMVDAAVQASLAKDHTTGSSEAGPSGVTLGIEA
;
A
#
# COMPACT_ATOMS: atom_id res chain seq x y z
N MET A 1 20.54 -8.13 -1.33
CA MET A 1 20.09 -7.04 -0.43
C MET A 1 18.71 -6.53 -0.79
N ILE A 2 18.41 -6.26 -2.07
CA ILE A 2 17.14 -5.67 -2.51
C ILE A 2 15.92 -6.55 -2.21
N GLN A 3 16.01 -7.87 -2.44
CA GLN A 3 14.91 -8.80 -2.13
C GLN A 3 14.54 -8.80 -0.63
N ALA A 4 15.53 -8.76 0.25
CA ALA A 4 15.29 -8.69 1.69
C ALA A 4 14.58 -7.38 2.08
N ALA A 5 15.03 -6.24 1.53
CA ALA A 5 14.39 -4.95 1.77
C ALA A 5 12.94 -4.91 1.25
N LEU A 6 12.65 -5.53 0.10
CA LEU A 6 11.28 -5.60 -0.40
C LEU A 6 10.41 -6.49 0.50
N VAL A 7 10.90 -7.64 0.94
CA VAL A 7 10.17 -8.52 1.88
C VAL A 7 9.88 -7.78 3.18
N ASP A 8 10.86 -7.05 3.71
CA ASP A 8 10.70 -6.25 4.93
C ASP A 8 9.71 -5.10 4.78
N ALA A 9 9.54 -4.56 3.56
CA ALA A 9 8.55 -3.52 3.27
C ALA A 9 7.14 -4.08 2.98
N VAL A 10 7.03 -5.20 2.27
CA VAL A 10 5.74 -5.81 1.90
C VAL A 10 5.04 -6.45 3.10
N LYS A 11 5.80 -7.04 4.02
CA LYS A 11 5.24 -7.69 5.22
C LYS A 11 4.38 -6.76 6.11
N PRO A 12 4.85 -5.56 6.51
CA PRO A 12 4.00 -4.63 7.26
C PRO A 12 2.84 -4.09 6.43
N LEU A 13 3.00 -3.95 5.11
CA LEU A 13 1.91 -3.56 4.21
C LEU A 13 0.78 -4.60 4.21
N SER A 14 1.09 -5.89 4.01
CA SER A 14 0.11 -6.98 4.08
C SER A 14 -0.63 -7.00 5.43
N THR A 15 0.11 -6.84 6.53
CA THR A 15 -0.47 -6.80 7.89
C THR A 15 -1.46 -5.63 8.05
N THR A 16 -1.15 -4.48 7.47
CA THR A 16 -2.00 -3.28 7.52
C THR A 16 -3.27 -3.47 6.69
N ILE A 17 -3.16 -4.11 5.53
CA ILE A 17 -4.30 -4.44 4.66
C ILE A 17 -5.24 -5.41 5.37
N ASP A 18 -4.72 -6.45 6.02
CA ASP A 18 -5.53 -7.41 6.80
C ASP A 18 -6.28 -6.72 7.95
N ALA A 19 -5.59 -5.83 8.68
CA ALA A 19 -6.21 -5.05 9.74
C ALA A 19 -7.30 -4.11 9.21
N LEU A 20 -7.08 -3.49 8.04
CA LEU A 20 -8.06 -2.63 7.40
C LEU A 20 -9.29 -3.43 6.93
N ALA A 21 -9.08 -4.58 6.30
CA ALA A 21 -10.14 -5.49 5.89
C ALA A 21 -11.01 -5.93 7.09
N ALA A 22 -10.37 -6.26 8.21
CA ALA A 22 -11.07 -6.60 9.45
C ALA A 22 -11.91 -5.44 9.99
N ARG A 23 -11.38 -4.21 9.96
CA ARG A 23 -12.12 -3.01 10.38
C ARG A 23 -13.32 -2.73 9.47
N VAL A 24 -13.15 -2.83 8.15
CA VAL A 24 -14.24 -2.69 7.18
C VAL A 24 -15.34 -3.72 7.43
N ALA A 25 -14.99 -4.99 7.70
CA ALA A 25 -15.95 -6.03 8.05
C ALA A 25 -16.67 -5.79 9.39
N VAL A 26 -16.08 -5.03 10.33
CA VAL A 26 -16.77 -4.58 11.55
C VAL A 26 -17.73 -3.43 11.22
N CYS A 27 -17.30 -2.45 10.42
CA CYS A 27 -18.14 -1.32 10.00
C CYS A 27 -19.38 -1.78 9.21
N GLU A 28 -19.20 -2.68 8.24
CA GLU A 28 -20.28 -3.25 7.41
C GLU A 28 -21.35 -3.93 8.27
N ARG A 29 -20.95 -4.59 9.37
CA ARG A 29 -21.87 -5.23 10.31
C ARG A 29 -22.66 -4.25 11.17
N ASN A 30 -22.06 -3.11 11.54
CA ASN A 30 -22.68 -2.14 12.44
C ASN A 30 -23.54 -1.11 11.71
N GLN A 31 -23.13 -0.69 10.51
CA GLN A 31 -23.77 0.38 9.74
C GLN A 31 -24.56 -0.14 8.54
N GLY A 32 -24.43 -1.43 8.21
CA GLY A 32 -24.92 -2.00 6.96
C GLY A 32 -24.00 -1.70 5.78
N ALA A 33 -24.39 -2.19 4.61
CA ALA A 33 -23.66 -1.94 3.36
C ALA A 33 -23.97 -0.52 2.87
N ILE A 34 -23.21 0.46 3.37
CA ILE A 34 -23.15 1.80 2.79
C ILE A 34 -22.25 1.78 1.54
N GLU A 35 -22.54 2.63 0.58
CA GLU A 35 -21.81 2.69 -0.70
C GLU A 35 -20.30 2.90 -0.49
N GLU A 36 -19.93 3.75 0.48
CA GLU A 36 -18.54 4.02 0.87
C GLU A 36 -17.80 2.78 1.38
N VAL A 37 -18.44 1.98 2.26
CA VAL A 37 -17.86 0.74 2.81
C VAL A 37 -17.70 -0.30 1.71
N THR A 38 -18.65 -0.35 0.78
CA THR A 38 -18.60 -1.25 -0.38
C THR A 38 -17.47 -0.85 -1.33
N ALA A 39 -17.34 0.44 -1.66
CA ALA A 39 -16.27 0.97 -2.49
C ALA A 39 -14.90 0.72 -1.85
N LEU A 40 -14.75 0.98 -0.55
CA LEU A 40 -13.52 0.73 0.19
C LEU A 40 -13.15 -0.76 0.21
N LYS A 41 -14.12 -1.66 0.34
CA LYS A 41 -13.92 -3.12 0.28
C LYS A 41 -13.42 -3.56 -1.10
N VAL A 42 -13.95 -2.98 -2.18
CA VAL A 42 -13.47 -3.23 -3.56
C VAL A 42 -12.03 -2.76 -3.71
N ALA A 43 -11.70 -1.55 -3.26
CA ALA A 43 -10.34 -1.00 -3.31
C ALA A 43 -9.35 -1.85 -2.50
N ILE A 44 -9.74 -2.37 -1.33
CA ILE A 44 -8.90 -3.31 -0.55
C ILE A 44 -8.66 -4.60 -1.33
N ALA A 45 -9.68 -5.14 -2.00
CA ALA A 45 -9.53 -6.35 -2.81
C ALA A 45 -8.60 -6.14 -4.01
N GLU A 46 -8.60 -4.96 -4.62
CA GLU A 46 -7.65 -4.57 -5.66
C GLU A 46 -6.23 -4.47 -5.10
N LEU A 47 -6.05 -3.77 -3.97
CA LEU A 47 -4.76 -3.63 -3.31
C LEU A 47 -4.15 -4.99 -2.89
N ILE A 48 -4.98 -5.95 -2.47
CA ILE A 48 -4.53 -7.32 -2.18
C ILE A 48 -3.93 -7.97 -3.44
N LYS A 49 -4.59 -7.83 -4.60
CA LYS A 49 -4.08 -8.37 -5.87
C LYS A 49 -2.75 -7.72 -6.25
N ASP A 50 -2.61 -6.41 -6.07
CA ASP A 50 -1.37 -5.70 -6.38
C ASP A 50 -0.22 -6.15 -5.48
N VAL A 51 -0.49 -6.33 -4.19
CA VAL A 51 0.50 -6.83 -3.23
C VAL A 51 0.88 -8.29 -3.53
N ASP A 52 -0.08 -9.12 -3.92
CA ASP A 52 0.20 -10.51 -4.35
C ASP A 52 0.98 -10.54 -5.65
N TYR A 53 0.67 -9.65 -6.60
CA TYR A 53 1.45 -9.48 -7.83
C TYR A 53 2.89 -9.07 -7.51
N LEU A 54 3.10 -8.10 -6.61
CA LEU A 54 4.41 -7.66 -6.15
C LEU A 54 5.20 -8.79 -5.47
N LYS A 55 4.54 -9.70 -4.75
CA LYS A 55 5.16 -10.87 -4.12
C LYS A 55 5.49 -11.97 -5.12
N SER A 56 4.65 -12.12 -6.14
CA SER A 56 4.79 -13.15 -7.19
C SER A 56 5.78 -12.76 -8.28
N THR A 57 5.99 -11.46 -8.50
CA THR A 57 6.98 -10.95 -9.43
C THR A 57 8.36 -11.30 -8.90
N ASP A 58 9.01 -12.26 -9.56
CA ASP A 58 10.39 -12.61 -9.26
C ASP A 58 11.26 -11.37 -9.53
N ILE A 59 11.67 -10.69 -8.47
CA ILE A 59 12.51 -9.49 -8.50
C ILE A 59 13.81 -9.78 -9.28
N SER A 60 14.19 -11.05 -9.41
CA SER A 60 15.30 -11.52 -10.25
C SER A 60 15.14 -11.15 -11.73
N ILE A 61 13.91 -11.03 -12.25
CA ILE A 61 13.67 -10.64 -13.65
C ILE A 61 13.87 -9.13 -13.81
N ILE A 62 13.37 -8.32 -12.86
CA ILE A 62 13.45 -6.86 -12.92
C ILE A 62 14.89 -6.37 -12.81
N PHE A 63 15.71 -7.02 -11.97
CA PHE A 63 17.10 -6.60 -11.80
C PHE A 63 18.05 -7.06 -12.90
N GLY A 64 17.55 -7.81 -13.88
CA GLY A 64 18.39 -8.39 -14.90
C GLY A 64 19.43 -9.28 -14.24
N ILE A 65 19.22 -10.59 -14.34
CA ILE A 65 20.34 -11.42 -14.78
C ILE A 65 20.82 -10.80 -16.11
N VAL A 66 21.65 -9.76 -16.04
CA VAL A 66 22.81 -9.63 -16.90
C VAL A 66 23.61 -10.87 -16.57
N GLU A 67 23.15 -12.00 -17.12
CA GLU A 67 23.99 -13.11 -17.44
C GLU A 67 25.06 -12.45 -18.30
N ILE A 68 26.17 -12.08 -17.66
CA ILE A 68 27.37 -11.68 -18.38
C ILE A 68 27.59 -12.90 -19.27
N PRO A 69 27.35 -12.80 -20.60
CA PRO A 69 27.57 -13.94 -21.47
C PRO A 69 28.99 -14.35 -21.17
N ASP A 70 29.17 -15.61 -20.73
CA ASP A 70 30.48 -16.16 -20.46
C ASP A 70 31.31 -15.85 -21.70
N VAL A 71 32.17 -14.83 -21.60
CA VAL A 71 32.90 -14.32 -22.74
C VAL A 71 33.69 -15.53 -23.18
N PRO A 72 33.42 -16.11 -24.36
CA PRO A 72 34.09 -17.34 -24.76
C PRO A 72 35.57 -17.03 -24.69
N GLU A 73 36.26 -17.75 -23.80
CA GLU A 73 37.67 -17.59 -23.51
C GLU A 73 38.39 -17.47 -24.85
N MET A 74 38.87 -16.27 -25.16
CA MET A 74 39.49 -15.98 -26.45
C MET A 74 40.61 -17.01 -26.61
N PRO A 75 40.56 -17.92 -27.59
CA PRO A 75 41.61 -18.91 -27.72
C PRO A 75 42.90 -18.14 -27.99
N GLN A 76 43.84 -18.20 -27.05
CA GLN A 76 45.20 -17.76 -27.26
C GLN A 76 45.76 -18.60 -28.41
N THR A 77 45.59 -18.09 -29.62
CA THR A 77 46.04 -18.72 -30.85
C THR A 77 47.55 -18.53 -30.92
N SER A 78 48.24 -19.45 -30.25
CA SER A 78 49.54 -19.93 -30.69
C SER A 78 49.48 -20.20 -32.19
N THR A 79 50.30 -19.48 -32.93
CA THR A 79 50.56 -19.58 -34.37
C THR A 79 50.60 -21.02 -34.87
N ARG A 80 49.51 -21.48 -35.51
CA ARG A 80 49.60 -22.55 -36.52
C ARG A 80 48.40 -22.56 -37.49
N ASN A 81 48.52 -21.71 -38.51
CA ASN A 81 48.24 -22.00 -39.93
C ASN A 81 47.42 -23.27 -40.25
N ARG A 82 46.18 -23.10 -40.75
CA ARG A 82 45.68 -23.68 -42.03
C ARG A 82 44.20 -23.33 -42.28
N ASP A 83 43.97 -22.59 -43.37
CA ASP A 83 42.81 -22.52 -44.28
C ASP A 83 41.38 -22.75 -43.78
N MET A 84 40.66 -21.64 -43.58
CA MET A 84 39.56 -21.16 -44.45
C MET A 84 38.55 -22.19 -44.98
N MET A 85 37.35 -22.26 -44.37
CA MET A 85 36.04 -22.15 -45.06
C MET A 85 34.91 -21.90 -44.03
N GLU A 86 34.26 -20.76 -44.17
CA GLU A 86 33.16 -20.23 -43.35
C GLU A 86 31.79 -20.82 -43.76
N GLN A 87 30.85 -20.87 -42.80
CA GLN A 87 29.47 -20.32 -42.90
C GLN A 87 28.70 -20.71 -41.63
N THR A 88 28.72 -19.88 -40.58
CA THR A 88 27.72 -18.82 -40.28
C THR A 88 26.27 -19.27 -40.46
N ILE A 89 25.69 -19.87 -39.41
CA ILE A 89 24.24 -19.84 -39.21
C ILE A 89 23.97 -18.87 -38.07
N TYR A 90 23.62 -17.65 -38.46
CA TYR A 90 23.08 -16.61 -37.60
C TYR A 90 21.60 -16.91 -37.39
N PRO A 91 21.08 -16.98 -36.15
CA PRO A 91 19.64 -16.86 -35.94
C PRO A 91 19.27 -15.37 -35.92
N GLU A 92 18.57 -14.92 -36.96
CA GLU A 92 17.79 -13.69 -36.95
C GLU A 92 16.63 -13.86 -35.95
N SER A 93 16.64 -13.08 -34.87
CA SER A 93 15.46 -12.91 -34.02
C SER A 93 14.94 -11.49 -34.22
N GLU A 94 13.98 -11.34 -35.13
CA GLU A 94 13.12 -10.17 -35.18
C GLU A 94 11.97 -10.39 -34.19
N VAL A 95 11.98 -9.65 -33.07
CA VAL A 95 10.82 -9.56 -32.19
C VAL A 95 10.24 -8.15 -32.37
N GLU A 96 9.31 -8.07 -33.31
CA GLU A 96 8.47 -6.90 -33.54
C GLU A 96 7.34 -6.97 -32.50
N THR A 97 7.56 -6.33 -31.35
CA THR A 97 6.49 -6.17 -30.35
C THR A 97 5.73 -4.89 -30.64
N ASN A 98 4.56 -5.10 -31.25
CA ASN A 98 3.40 -4.23 -31.35
C ASN A 98 3.34 -3.12 -30.27
N GLU A 99 3.61 -1.89 -30.68
CA GLU A 99 3.47 -0.67 -29.90
C GLU A 99 1.97 -0.32 -29.83
N GLU A 100 1.28 -0.82 -28.79
CA GLU A 100 -0.11 -0.53 -28.49
C GLU A 100 -0.25 0.95 -28.10
N MET A 101 -0.67 1.76 -29.07
CA MET A 101 -1.08 3.15 -28.91
C MET A 101 -2.40 3.21 -28.13
N PHE A 102 -2.29 3.36 -26.80
CA PHE A 102 -3.40 3.75 -25.95
C PHE A 102 -3.85 5.16 -26.32
N GLU A 103 -4.97 5.24 -27.04
CA GLU A 103 -5.67 6.47 -27.39
C GLU A 103 -6.32 7.04 -26.13
N GLY A 104 -5.79 8.18 -25.68
CA GLY A 104 -6.20 8.86 -24.45
C GLY A 104 -7.66 9.26 -24.49
N ALA A 105 -8.43 8.70 -23.55
CA ALA A 105 -9.78 9.17 -23.26
C ALA A 105 -9.71 10.54 -22.58
N VAL A 106 -10.48 11.45 -23.17
CA VAL A 106 -10.94 12.76 -22.70
C VAL A 106 -10.88 12.91 -21.18
N ALA A 107 -10.09 13.89 -20.72
CA ALA A 107 -10.21 14.44 -19.38
C ALA A 107 -11.50 15.27 -19.33
N ASP A 108 -12.58 14.65 -18.84
CA ASP A 108 -13.72 15.41 -18.36
C ASP A 108 -13.30 16.15 -17.08
N ASP A 109 -13.44 17.47 -17.17
CA ASP A 109 -13.48 18.48 -16.12
C ASP A 109 -13.42 17.93 -14.68
N ILE A 110 -12.26 18.11 -14.05
CA ILE A 110 -12.12 18.11 -12.59
C ILE A 110 -12.70 19.45 -12.12
N ASP A 111 -14.00 19.48 -11.88
CA ASP A 111 -14.67 20.57 -11.19
C ASP A 111 -14.16 20.62 -9.75
N GLU A 112 -13.22 21.53 -9.52
CA GLU A 112 -13.15 22.40 -8.33
C GLU A 112 -13.63 21.71 -7.03
N THR A 113 -12.89 20.69 -6.56
CA THR A 113 -13.05 20.21 -5.19
C THR A 113 -12.61 21.33 -4.25
N GLU A 114 -13.61 22.08 -3.76
CA GLU A 114 -13.52 22.97 -2.63
C GLU A 114 -12.64 22.32 -1.56
N GLU A 115 -11.56 23.02 -1.26
CA GLU A 115 -10.66 22.84 -0.15
C GLU A 115 -11.49 22.76 1.14
N ILE A 116 -11.93 21.54 1.47
CA ILE A 116 -12.61 21.22 2.73
C ILE A 116 -11.66 21.58 3.86
N MET A 117 -11.87 22.79 4.38
CA MET A 117 -11.32 23.30 5.62
C MET A 117 -11.70 22.32 6.73
N VAL A 118 -10.83 21.35 6.98
CA VAL A 118 -10.94 20.45 8.13
C VAL A 118 -10.76 21.32 9.37
N ASP A 119 -11.90 21.71 9.92
CA ASP A 119 -12.05 22.49 11.13
C ASP A 119 -11.31 21.79 12.28
N ALA A 120 -10.17 22.38 12.68
CA ALA A 120 -9.34 21.92 13.79
C ALA A 120 -10.06 22.02 15.17
N ALA A 121 -11.33 22.43 15.19
CA ALA A 121 -12.16 22.53 16.38
C ALA A 121 -12.56 21.18 17.02
N VAL A 122 -12.43 20.04 16.33
CA VAL A 122 -12.86 18.73 16.88
C VAL A 122 -11.85 18.10 17.86
N GLN A 123 -10.58 18.56 17.92
CA GLN A 123 -9.62 18.03 18.90
C GLN A 123 -9.70 18.64 20.31
N ALA A 124 -10.45 19.71 20.53
CA ALA A 124 -10.60 20.31 21.87
C ALA A 124 -11.74 19.68 22.70
N SER A 125 -12.62 18.87 22.09
CA SER A 125 -13.80 18.30 22.75
C SER A 125 -13.56 16.95 23.45
N LEU A 126 -12.36 16.37 23.39
CA LEU A 126 -12.01 15.11 24.09
C LEU A 126 -11.28 15.36 25.43
N ALA A 127 -11.58 16.48 26.09
CA ALA A 127 -11.06 16.77 27.43
C ALA A 127 -12.07 17.54 28.28
N LYS A 128 -13.36 17.23 28.18
CA LYS A 128 -14.38 17.71 29.13
C LYS A 128 -15.48 16.66 29.18
N ASP A 129 -15.38 15.77 30.16
CA ASP A 129 -16.48 15.45 31.08
C ASP A 129 -16.08 14.23 31.91
N HIS A 130 -15.39 14.50 33.02
CA HIS A 130 -15.55 13.69 34.21
C HIS A 130 -16.01 14.60 35.35
N THR A 131 -17.31 14.46 35.64
CA THR A 131 -17.88 14.40 36.98
C THR A 131 -18.13 15.73 37.69
N THR A 132 -19.31 16.27 37.39
CA THR A 132 -20.39 16.57 38.35
C THR A 132 -19.98 17.26 39.66
N GLY A 133 -20.04 18.60 39.64
CA GLY A 133 -20.39 19.37 40.82
C GLY A 133 -21.91 19.51 40.95
N SER A 134 -22.44 19.33 42.16
CA SER A 134 -23.69 19.95 42.57
C SER A 134 -23.52 20.55 43.97
N SER A 135 -23.88 21.82 44.04
CA SER A 135 -23.75 22.77 45.14
C SER A 135 -24.84 22.55 46.22
N GLU A 136 -24.48 22.87 47.46
CA GLU A 136 -25.23 23.77 48.37
C GLU A 136 -26.61 23.36 48.93
N ALA A 137 -26.66 23.11 50.24
CA ALA A 137 -27.66 23.66 51.16
C ALA A 137 -27.28 23.30 52.62
N GLY A 138 -26.87 24.29 53.41
CA GLY A 138 -26.74 24.13 54.86
C GLY A 138 -28.08 24.32 55.57
N PRO A 139 -28.23 23.78 56.79
CA PRO A 139 -29.06 24.42 57.79
C PRO A 139 -28.24 24.81 59.02
N SER A 140 -28.32 26.10 59.30
CA SER A 140 -27.98 26.77 60.55
C SER A 140 -28.79 26.20 61.71
N GLY A 141 -28.10 25.90 62.83
CA GLY A 141 -28.56 26.04 64.22
C GLY A 141 -29.77 25.22 64.70
N VAL A 142 -29.60 24.51 65.82
CA VAL A 142 -30.26 24.83 67.11
C VAL A 142 -29.95 23.74 68.14
N THR A 143 -29.51 24.23 69.29
CA THR A 143 -29.26 23.59 70.58
C THR A 143 -30.54 23.03 71.22
N LEU A 144 -30.49 21.85 71.86
CA LEU A 144 -31.26 21.57 73.09
C LEU A 144 -30.74 20.31 73.77
N GLY A 145 -30.20 20.48 74.98
CA GLY A 145 -29.84 19.38 75.87
C GLY A 145 -31.08 18.75 76.52
N ILE A 146 -30.87 17.64 77.22
CA ILE A 146 -31.52 17.30 78.48
C ILE A 146 -30.84 16.04 79.05
N GLU A 147 -30.43 16.15 80.31
CA GLU A 147 -29.99 15.07 81.19
C GLU A 147 -31.14 14.11 81.55
N ALA A 148 -30.81 12.85 81.80
CA ALA A 148 -31.28 12.09 82.97
C ALA A 148 -30.36 10.88 83.20
#